data_AF-A0A2E7ZFC5-F1
#
_entry.id   AF-A0A2E7ZFC5-F1
#
_cell.length_a   1.000
_cell.length_b   1.000
_cell.length_c   1.000
_cell.angle_alpha   90.00
_cell.angle_beta   90.00
_cell.angle_gamma   90.00
#
_symmetry.space_group_name_H-M   'P 1'
#
loop_
_entity.id
_entity.type
_entity.pdbx_description
1 polymer ?
#
loop_
_entity_poly.entity_id
_entity_poly.type
_entity_poly.pdbx_seq_one_letter_code
_entity_poly.pdbx_strand_id
1 'polypeptide(L)'
;MPASVSGLIAHFPYEETELLEVIEIHQMLGVLGTLSMLLIVGGRFWSRRRQKDFGLSHGYRVLAAVGLIWVTLLGGTGGQLTYEYAVNVRAINPLLN
;
A
#
# COMPACT_ATOMS: atom_id res chain seq x y z
N MET A 1 -16.06 0.21 -4.66
CA MET A 1 -15.12 1.32 -4.94
C MET A 1 -13.69 0.79 -4.78
N PRO A 2 -12.68 1.34 -5.47
CA PRO A 2 -11.28 1.00 -5.21
C PRO A 2 -10.93 1.26 -3.73
N ALA A 3 -10.12 0.38 -3.13
CA ALA A 3 -9.75 0.47 -1.72
C ALA A 3 -9.16 1.84 -1.34
N SER A 4 -8.35 2.43 -2.22
CA SER A 4 -7.73 3.75 -2.04
C SER A 4 -8.75 4.89 -2.04
N VAL A 5 -9.84 4.76 -2.78
CA VAL A 5 -10.93 5.75 -2.82
C VAL A 5 -11.80 5.64 -1.56
N SER A 6 -12.15 4.42 -1.15
CA SER A 6 -12.87 4.21 0.11
C SER A 6 -12.04 4.62 1.33
N GLY A 7 -10.71 4.46 1.27
CA GLY A 7 -9.79 4.94 2.30
C GLY A 7 -9.84 6.45 2.47
N LEU A 8 -9.73 7.20 1.37
CA LEU A 8 -9.84 8.67 1.37
C LEU A 8 -11.15 9.15 2.02
N ILE A 9 -12.27 8.49 1.72
CA ILE A 9 -13.56 8.84 2.34
C ILE A 9 -13.59 8.47 3.83
N ALA A 10 -12.99 7.34 4.18
CA ALA A 10 -12.89 6.89 5.57
C ALA A 10 -11.95 7.76 6.41
N HIS A 11 -11.10 8.60 5.80
CA HIS A 11 -10.21 9.54 6.48
C HIS A 11 -10.95 10.74 7.08
N PHE A 12 -11.92 11.32 6.36
CA PHE A 12 -12.57 12.58 6.75
C PHE A 12 -13.04 12.67 8.20
N PRO A 13 -13.64 11.62 8.80
CA PRO A 13 -14.09 11.68 10.19
C PRO A 13 -12.97 11.79 11.23
N TYR A 14 -11.71 11.53 10.86
CA TYR A 14 -10.58 11.44 11.78
C TYR A 14 -9.60 12.60 11.68
N GLU A 15 -9.88 13.61 10.86
CA GLU A 15 -8.96 14.72 10.56
C GLU A 15 -8.57 15.55 11.79
N GLU A 16 -9.43 15.57 12.81
CA GLU A 16 -9.23 16.33 14.05
C GLU A 16 -8.90 15.42 15.25
N THR A 17 -8.42 14.20 14.99
CA THR A 17 -8.18 13.19 16.03
C THR A 17 -6.72 12.74 16.07
N GLU A 18 -6.30 12.16 17.20
CA GLU A 18 -4.97 11.56 17.35
C GLU A 18 -4.72 10.39 16.38
N LEU A 19 -5.77 9.87 15.73
CA LEU A 19 -5.66 8.81 14.72
C LEU A 19 -5.22 9.33 13.35
N LEU A 20 -5.26 10.65 13.12
CA LEU A 20 -4.91 11.26 11.83
C LEU A 20 -3.56 10.77 11.31
N GLU A 21 -2.51 10.87 12.12
CA GLU A 21 -1.15 10.52 11.71
C GLU A 21 -1.02 9.06 11.27
N VAL A 22 -1.68 8.15 11.98
CA VAL A 22 -1.63 6.71 11.66
C VAL A 22 -2.42 6.42 10.38
N ILE A 23 -3.59 7.04 10.20
CA ILE A 23 -4.41 6.87 9.01
C ILE A 23 -3.72 7.47 7.79
N GLU A 24 -3.10 8.64 7.91
CA GLU A 24 -2.34 9.29 6.83
C GLU A 24 -1.20 8.40 6.32
N ILE A 25 -0.42 7.80 7.22
CA ILE A 25 0.67 6.88 6.84
C ILE A 25 0.12 5.69 6.06
N HIS A 26 -0.92 5.03 6.56
CA HIS A 26 -1.54 3.88 5.88
C HIS A 26 -2.08 4.26 4.51
N GLN A 27 -2.78 5.40 4.44
CA GLN A 27 -3.41 5.89 3.21
C GLN A 27 -2.36 6.29 2.16
N MET A 28 -1.30 6.97 2.56
CA MET A 28 -0.19 7.33 1.69
C MET A 28 0.49 6.07 1.11
N LEU A 29 0.76 5.07 1.94
CA LEU A 29 1.31 3.78 1.49
C LEU A 29 0.39 3.09 0.47
N GLY A 30 -0.93 3.14 0.71
CA GLY A 30 -1.94 2.57 -0.19
C GLY A 30 -2.03 3.29 -1.54
N VAL A 31 -2.04 4.62 -1.54
CA VAL A 31 -2.09 5.44 -2.76
C VAL A 31 -0.82 5.25 -3.59
N LEU A 32 0.36 5.36 -2.97
CA LEU A 32 1.64 5.16 -3.67
C LEU A 32 1.75 3.75 -4.23
N GLY A 33 1.40 2.72 -3.45
CA GLY A 33 1.39 1.33 -3.92
C GLY A 33 0.44 1.13 -5.11
N THR A 34 -0.73 1.76 -5.10
CA THR A 34 -1.69 1.70 -6.21
C THR A 34 -1.10 2.34 -7.47
N LEU A 35 -0.54 3.54 -7.36
CA LEU A 35 0.09 4.25 -8.49
C LEU A 35 1.27 3.46 -9.07
N SER A 36 2.14 2.94 -8.20
CA SER A 36 3.27 2.09 -8.62
C SER A 36 2.78 0.85 -9.35
N MET A 37 1.73 0.18 -8.87
CA MET A 37 1.20 -1.01 -9.53
C MET A 37 0.59 -0.69 -10.90
N LEU A 38 -0.13 0.44 -11.03
CA LEU A 38 -0.64 0.89 -12.33
C LEU A 38 0.50 1.15 -13.34
N LEU A 39 1.58 1.78 -12.89
CA LEU A 39 2.76 2.01 -13.73
C LEU A 39 3.45 0.70 -14.14
N ILE A 40 3.61 -0.26 -13.22
CA ILE A 40 4.23 -1.55 -13.51
C ILE A 40 3.37 -2.37 -14.48
N VAL A 41 2.06 -2.46 -14.23
CA VAL A 41 1.12 -3.20 -15.08
C VAL A 41 1.02 -2.56 -16.46
N GLY A 42 0.81 -1.24 -16.53
CA GLY A 42 0.72 -0.49 -17.79
C GLY A 42 2.03 -0.55 -18.58
N GLY A 43 3.16 -0.36 -17.90
CA GLY A 43 4.49 -0.51 -18.50
C GLY A 43 4.70 -1.91 -19.06
N ARG A 44 4.36 -2.96 -18.29
CA ARG A 44 4.53 -4.36 -18.74
C ARG A 44 3.64 -4.67 -19.92
N PHE A 45 2.38 -4.23 -19.89
CA PHE A 45 1.47 -4.35 -21.01
C PHE A 45 2.06 -3.72 -22.29
N TRP A 46 2.56 -2.50 -22.19
CA TRP A 46 3.19 -1.80 -23.31
C TRP A 46 4.47 -2.50 -23.80
N SER A 47 5.31 -2.97 -22.89
CA SER A 47 6.54 -3.68 -23.21
C SER A 47 6.24 -4.95 -24.01
N ARG A 48 5.27 -5.76 -23.56
CA ARG A 48 4.85 -7.00 -24.23
C ARG A 48 4.34 -6.76 -25.66
N ARG A 49 3.69 -5.63 -25.93
CA ARG A 49 3.29 -5.22 -27.30
C ARG A 49 4.49 -5.03 -28.23
N ARG A 50 5.68 -4.76 -27.68
CA ARG A 50 6.95 -4.63 -28.41
C ARG A 50 7.80 -5.89 -28.36
N GLN A 51 7.24 -7.04 -27.99
CA GLN A 51 7.95 -8.33 -27.84
C GLN A 51 9.11 -8.27 -26.83
N LYS A 52 9.06 -7.34 -25.88
CA LYS A 52 10.03 -7.23 -24.78
C LYS A 52 9.25 -7.39 -23.49
N ASP A 53 9.51 -8.43 -22.70
CA ASP A 53 8.88 -8.57 -21.38
C ASP A 53 9.90 -8.29 -20.28
N PHE A 54 9.91 -7.06 -19.75
CA PHE A 54 10.80 -6.73 -18.64
C PHE A 54 10.46 -7.48 -17.35
N GLY A 55 9.30 -8.14 -17.27
CA GLY A 55 8.92 -9.00 -16.15
C GLY A 55 9.85 -10.19 -15.91
N LEU A 56 10.68 -10.54 -16.90
CA LEU A 56 11.69 -11.59 -16.77
C LEU A 56 13.07 -11.05 -16.35
N SER A 57 13.23 -9.72 -16.30
CA SER A 57 14.51 -9.09 -15.97
C SER A 57 14.86 -9.22 -14.48
N HIS A 58 16.16 -9.15 -14.18
CA HIS A 58 16.64 -9.07 -12.80
C HIS A 58 16.06 -7.85 -12.06
N GLY A 59 15.96 -6.70 -12.75
CA GLY A 59 15.37 -5.48 -12.17
C GLY A 59 13.91 -5.68 -11.72
N TYR A 60 13.13 -6.47 -12.45
CA TYR A 60 11.77 -6.80 -12.03
C TYR A 60 11.73 -7.65 -10.76
N ARG A 61 12.69 -8.55 -10.55
CA ARG A 61 12.79 -9.35 -9.31
C ARG A 61 13.11 -8.46 -8.11
N VAL A 62 14.01 -7.49 -8.28
CA VAL A 62 14.29 -6.48 -7.24
C VAL A 62 13.05 -5.67 -6.92
N LEU A 63 12.34 -5.17 -7.95
CA LEU A 63 11.07 -4.45 -7.76
C LEU A 63 10.03 -5.31 -7.04
N ALA A 64 9.92 -6.60 -7.36
CA ALA A 64 9.01 -7.52 -6.69
C ALA A 64 9.37 -7.71 -5.20
N ALA A 65 10.67 -7.84 -4.88
CA ALA A 65 11.13 -7.94 -3.50
C ALA A 65 10.82 -6.66 -2.69
N VAL A 66 11.06 -5.47 -3.29
CA VAL A 66 10.67 -4.19 -2.69
C VAL A 66 9.16 -4.11 -2.50
N GLY A 67 8.39 -4.58 -3.48
CA GLY A 67 6.92 -4.67 -3.39
C GLY A 67 6.44 -5.57 -2.24
N LEU A 68 7.12 -6.69 -1.97
CA LEU A 68 6.79 -7.56 -0.84
C LEU A 68 7.02 -6.86 0.52
N ILE A 69 8.14 -6.13 0.65
CA ILE A 69 8.40 -5.31 1.84
C ILE A 69 7.27 -4.28 1.98
N TRP A 70 6.96 -3.55 0.91
CA TRP A 70 5.90 -2.54 0.90
C TRP A 70 4.54 -3.09 1.33
N VAL A 71 4.11 -4.21 0.77
CA VAL A 71 2.82 -4.85 1.12
C VAL A 71 2.80 -5.29 2.58
N THR A 72 3.94 -5.72 3.12
CA THR A 72 4.06 -6.05 4.56
C THR A 72 3.86 -4.81 5.44
N LEU A 73 4.46 -3.68 5.08
CA LEU A 73 4.27 -2.40 5.80
C LEU A 73 2.82 -1.90 5.71
N LEU A 74 2.24 -1.94 4.51
CA LEU A 74 0.84 -1.55 4.28
C LEU A 74 -0.13 -2.45 5.07
N GLY A 75 0.11 -3.76 5.07
CA GLY A 75 -0.68 -4.73 5.84
C GLY A 75 -0.55 -4.52 7.34
N GLY A 76 0.66 -4.25 7.84
CA GLY A 76 0.90 -4.01 9.26
C GLY A 76 0.24 -2.73 9.79
N THR A 77 0.35 -1.63 9.04
CA THR A 77 -0.34 -0.36 9.37
C THR A 77 -1.85 -0.50 9.32
N GLY A 78 -2.41 -1.21 8.32
CA GLY A 78 -3.85 -1.47 8.25
C GLY A 78 -4.34 -2.40 9.36
N GLY A 79 -3.50 -3.37 9.74
CA GLY A 79 -3.72 -4.22 10.91
C GLY A 79 -3.76 -3.41 12.20
N GLN A 80 -2.91 -2.40 12.35
CA GLN A 80 -2.94 -1.49 13.50
C GLN A 80 -4.25 -0.71 13.58
N LEU A 81 -4.66 -0.08 12.47
CA LEU A 81 -5.95 0.62 12.38
C LEU A 81 -7.13 -0.28 12.76
N THR A 82 -7.11 -1.53 12.29
CA THR A 82 -8.23 -2.46 12.52
C THR A 82 -8.20 -3.05 13.92
N TYR A 83 -7.06 -3.61 14.35
CA TYR A 83 -6.98 -4.37 15.59
C TYR A 83 -6.81 -3.45 16.79
N GLU A 84 -5.82 -2.55 16.76
CA GLU A 84 -5.48 -1.74 17.93
C GLU A 84 -6.49 -0.62 18.13
N TYR A 85 -6.79 0.13 17.06
CA TYR A 85 -7.63 1.32 17.19
C TYR A 85 -9.14 1.05 17.08
N ALA A 86 -9.57 0.07 16.27
CA ALA A 86 -11.00 -0.18 16.11
C ALA A 86 -11.57 -1.24 17.08
N VAL A 87 -10.78 -2.24 17.49
CA VAL A 87 -11.26 -3.33 18.38
C VAL A 87 -10.42 -3.53 19.65
N ASN A 88 -9.46 -2.64 19.94
CA ASN A 88 -8.64 -2.64 21.15
C ASN A 88 -7.87 -3.96 21.41
N VAL A 89 -7.38 -4.58 20.33
CA VAL A 89 -6.53 -5.77 20.34
C VAL A 89 -5.15 -5.39 19.83
N ARG A 90 -4.10 -5.77 20.57
CA ARG A 90 -2.71 -5.48 20.17
C ARG A 90 -2.43 -5.93 18.74
N ALA A 91 -2.06 -4.98 17.89
CA ALA A 91 -1.65 -5.24 16.52
C ALA A 91 -0.14 -5.46 16.41
N ILE A 92 0.28 -6.06 15.29
CA ILE A 92 1.68 -6.15 14.89
C ILE A 92 1.91 -5.17 13.75
N ASN A 93 2.49 -4.01 14.04
CA ASN A 93 2.96 -3.06 13.05
C ASN A 93 4.50 -3.12 12.95
N PRO A 94 5.09 -3.46 11.79
CA PRO A 94 6.55 -3.51 11.60
C PRO A 94 7.24 -2.13 11.56
N LEU A 95 6.48 -1.03 11.52
CA LEU A 95 7.02 0.34 11.54
C LEU A 95 7.13 0.94 12.94
N LEU A 96 6.38 0.43 13.91
CA LEU A 96 6.18 1.06 15.22
C LEU A 96 6.40 0.10 16.41
N ASN A 97 6.78 -1.17 16.17
CA ASN A 97 7.21 -2.11 17.21
C ASN A 97 8.72 -2.10 17.40
#